data_AF-A0A935XB07-F1
#
_entry.id   AF-A0A935XB07-F1
#
_cell.length_a   1.000
_cell.length_b   1.000
_cell.length_c   1.000
_cell.angle_alpha   90.00
_cell.angle_beta   90.00
_cell.angle_gamma   90.00
#
_symmetry.space_group_name_H-M   'P 1'
#
loop_
_entity.id
_entity.type
_entity.pdbx_description
1 polymer ?
#
loop_
_entity_poly.entity_id
_entity_poly.type
_entity_poly.pdbx_seq_one_letter_code
_entity_poly.pdbx_strand_id
1 'polypeptide(L)'
;MKERPSSLPSADLGAALFLVLLVCGAGAVSAAESGCGRDVHSVLSRNLKLPALVPAEADGNIVAEACKPWPDNPRMTVAAIAFDSGVQYEKQLVVALVDARSGRVASHHRNTVAEDAITEFGPASLSIDTARYRLSPTLRAIGYRFRSAAQGASCGEANWNDELTLLVPEGGTLRPVLTLPMYQQRSLKGCLSVQSQGAVWQDAALTLGMEKSISNGYHDIRLSASVTTTANGDPAGPSPASIEHHVFRYDGRMYRPETDKPWWAGF
;
A
#
# COMPACT_ATOMS: atom_id res chain seq x y z
N MET A 1 -29.37 -35.90 -73.75
CA MET A 1 -28.55 -36.11 -74.96
C MET A 1 -27.70 -34.86 -75.08
N LYS A 2 -26.45 -34.95 -74.62
CA LYS A 2 -25.25 -34.82 -75.49
C LYS A 2 -24.89 -33.33 -75.65
N GLU A 3 -23.73 -32.79 -75.32
CA GLU A 3 -22.42 -33.22 -74.89
C GLU A 3 -21.76 -31.96 -74.28
N ARG A 4 -20.86 -32.12 -73.30
CA ARG A 4 -19.76 -31.16 -73.03
C ARG A 4 -18.57 -31.60 -73.91
N PRO A 5 -17.45 -30.86 -74.07
CA PRO A 5 -17.11 -29.49 -73.65
C PRO A 5 -16.31 -28.69 -74.72
N SER A 6 -16.06 -27.40 -74.49
CA SER A 6 -14.84 -26.75 -75.01
C SER A 6 -14.57 -25.38 -74.37
N SER A 7 -13.39 -25.30 -73.74
CA SER A 7 -12.48 -24.15 -73.60
C SER A 7 -12.99 -22.77 -73.17
N LEU A 8 -12.46 -22.29 -72.03
CA LEU A 8 -12.16 -20.89 -71.79
C LEU A 8 -10.75 -20.75 -71.17
N PRO A 9 -9.99 -19.70 -71.52
CA PRO A 9 -8.67 -19.41 -70.95
C PRO A 9 -8.72 -18.33 -69.85
N SER A 10 -7.54 -18.00 -69.35
CA SER A 10 -7.09 -16.76 -68.69
C SER A 10 -7.41 -16.49 -67.21
N ALA A 11 -6.30 -16.32 -66.49
CA ALA A 11 -5.95 -15.24 -65.56
C ALA A 11 -6.37 -15.31 -64.08
N ASP A 12 -5.31 -15.21 -63.27
CA ASP A 12 -5.17 -14.60 -61.94
C ASP A 12 -5.54 -15.36 -60.66
N LEU A 13 -4.87 -14.90 -59.59
CA LEU A 13 -4.91 -15.28 -58.17
C LEU A 13 -3.94 -16.42 -57.76
N GLY A 14 -3.06 -16.25 -56.77
CA GLY A 14 -2.86 -15.15 -55.84
C GLY A 14 -1.58 -15.36 -55.04
N ALA A 15 -0.88 -14.26 -54.77
CA ALA A 15 0.28 -14.24 -53.90
C ALA A 15 -0.15 -14.49 -52.44
N ALA A 16 0.55 -15.42 -51.80
CA ALA A 16 0.39 -15.77 -50.40
C ALA A 16 0.74 -14.58 -49.50
N LEU A 17 -0.22 -14.14 -48.68
CA LEU A 17 0.02 -13.22 -47.57
C LEU A 17 0.08 -14.03 -46.27
N PHE A 18 1.29 -14.30 -45.79
CA PHE A 18 1.53 -14.85 -44.46
C PHE A 18 1.23 -13.77 -43.42
N LEU A 19 0.12 -13.91 -42.69
CA LEU A 19 -0.20 -13.09 -41.53
C LEU A 19 0.48 -13.70 -40.30
N VAL A 20 1.64 -13.15 -39.90
CA VAL A 20 2.27 -13.46 -38.61
C VAL A 20 1.55 -12.66 -37.53
N LEU A 21 0.70 -13.33 -36.75
CA LEU A 21 0.10 -12.76 -35.53
C LEU A 21 1.16 -12.74 -34.42
N LEU A 22 1.79 -11.59 -34.21
CA LEU A 22 2.60 -11.31 -33.03
C LEU A 22 1.65 -11.07 -31.84
N VAL A 23 1.41 -12.12 -31.05
CA VAL A 23 0.70 -11.99 -29.77
C VAL A 23 1.69 -11.38 -28.76
N CYS A 24 1.70 -10.05 -28.64
CA CYS A 24 2.27 -9.37 -27.48
C CYS A 24 1.34 -9.62 -26.28
N GLY A 25 1.55 -10.74 -25.58
CA GLY A 25 1.03 -10.93 -24.24
C GLY A 25 1.67 -9.89 -23.33
N ALA A 26 0.93 -8.81 -23.02
CA ALA A 26 1.26 -7.93 -21.91
C ALA A 26 1.04 -8.71 -20.61
N GLY A 27 2.02 -9.55 -20.25
CA GLY A 27 2.13 -10.04 -18.89
C GLY A 27 2.41 -8.85 -18.00
N ALA A 28 1.38 -8.34 -17.33
CA ALA A 28 1.61 -7.60 -16.10
C ALA A 28 2.31 -8.58 -15.15
N VAL A 29 3.65 -8.50 -15.09
CA VAL A 29 4.41 -9.08 -13.99
C VAL A 29 4.01 -8.27 -12.77
N SER A 30 2.91 -8.66 -12.13
CA SER A 30 2.76 -8.44 -10.71
C SER A 30 3.91 -9.22 -10.10
N ALA A 31 5.03 -8.53 -9.84
CA ALA A 31 6.06 -9.08 -8.99
C ALA A 31 5.35 -9.42 -7.68
N ALA A 32 5.07 -10.70 -7.46
CA ALA A 32 4.58 -11.16 -6.18
C ALA A 32 5.49 -10.52 -5.13
N GLU A 33 4.89 -9.80 -4.18
CA GLU A 33 5.66 -9.36 -3.01
C GLU A 33 6.12 -10.65 -2.33
N SER A 34 7.36 -11.04 -2.63
CA SER A 34 7.99 -12.18 -1.99
C SER A 34 8.20 -11.82 -0.53
N GLY A 35 7.87 -12.75 0.36
CA GLY A 35 8.23 -12.66 1.77
C GLY A 35 9.73 -12.39 1.97
N CYS A 36 10.10 -12.04 3.20
CA CYS A 36 11.48 -11.71 3.51
C CYS A 36 12.35 -12.97 3.51
N GLY A 37 13.60 -12.84 3.05
CA GLY A 37 14.56 -13.93 3.10
C GLY A 37 14.97 -14.28 4.53
N ARG A 38 15.32 -15.55 4.78
CA ARG A 38 15.81 -16.04 6.09
C ARG A 38 17.04 -15.28 6.60
N ASP A 39 17.84 -14.75 5.69
CA ASP A 39 18.98 -13.88 5.98
C ASP A 39 18.52 -12.55 6.61
N VAL A 40 17.48 -11.92 6.06
CA VAL A 40 16.86 -10.72 6.64
C VAL A 40 16.30 -11.01 8.03
N HIS A 41 15.57 -12.12 8.20
CA HIS A 41 15.07 -12.55 9.51
C HIS A 41 16.20 -12.68 10.55
N SER A 42 17.27 -13.40 10.21
CA SER A 42 18.42 -13.61 11.11
C SER A 42 19.14 -12.31 11.44
N VAL A 43 19.32 -11.42 10.46
CA VAL A 43 19.96 -10.12 10.66
C VAL A 43 19.14 -9.25 11.60
N LEU A 44 17.82 -9.20 11.40
CA LEU A 44 16.92 -8.45 12.28
C LEU A 44 16.92 -9.02 13.70
N SER A 45 16.66 -10.32 13.87
CA SER A 45 16.66 -10.94 15.20
C SER A 45 17.95 -10.68 15.98
N ARG A 46 19.10 -10.81 15.32
CA ARG A 46 20.41 -10.61 15.95
C ARG A 46 20.71 -9.15 16.29
N ASN A 47 20.61 -8.25 15.30
CA ASN A 47 21.02 -6.85 15.48
C ASN A 47 20.04 -6.09 16.37
N LEU A 48 18.76 -6.45 16.32
CA LEU A 48 17.69 -5.79 17.04
C LEU A 48 17.30 -6.57 18.32
N LYS A 49 17.95 -7.68 18.66
CA LYS A 49 17.62 -8.49 19.84
C LYS A 49 16.12 -8.86 19.88
N LEU A 50 15.57 -9.21 18.73
CA LEU A 50 14.18 -9.70 18.63
C LEU A 50 14.18 -11.20 18.95
N PRO A 51 13.02 -11.80 19.25
CA PRO A 51 12.85 -13.25 19.13
C PRO A 51 13.30 -13.74 17.74
N ALA A 52 13.54 -15.04 17.63
CA ALA A 52 13.74 -15.65 16.33
C ALA A 52 12.49 -15.38 15.47
N LEU A 53 12.68 -14.68 14.36
CA LEU A 53 11.62 -14.40 13.40
C LEU A 53 11.47 -15.64 12.52
N VAL A 54 10.35 -16.34 12.69
CA VAL A 54 10.04 -17.58 11.98
C VAL A 54 8.77 -17.36 11.15
N PRO A 55 8.76 -17.70 9.84
CA PRO A 55 7.58 -17.58 9.00
C PRO A 55 6.38 -18.39 9.50
N ALA A 56 5.17 -17.90 9.25
CA ALA A 56 3.92 -18.56 9.65
C ALA A 56 3.80 -19.99 9.10
N GLU A 57 4.30 -20.24 7.88
CA GLU A 57 4.26 -21.56 7.22
C GLU A 57 5.13 -22.62 7.93
N ALA A 58 6.01 -22.18 8.83
CA ALA A 58 6.82 -23.03 9.67
C ALA A 58 6.36 -23.01 11.14
N ASP A 59 5.05 -22.76 11.36
CA ASP A 59 4.43 -22.58 12.69
C ASP A 59 5.17 -21.50 13.53
N GLY A 60 5.62 -20.46 12.84
CA GLY A 60 6.39 -19.36 13.39
C GLY A 60 5.54 -18.22 13.94
N ASN A 61 6.22 -17.13 14.30
CA ASN A 61 5.60 -15.97 14.94
C ASN A 61 5.40 -14.77 14.00
N ILE A 62 5.92 -14.80 12.77
CA ILE A 62 5.66 -13.74 11.78
C ILE A 62 4.20 -13.83 11.35
N VAL A 63 3.45 -12.73 11.48
CA VAL A 63 2.03 -12.65 11.07
C VAL A 63 1.84 -11.93 9.74
N ALA A 64 2.75 -11.02 9.40
CA ALA A 64 2.77 -10.31 8.12
C ALA A 64 4.19 -9.85 7.82
N GLU A 65 4.59 -9.85 6.55
CA GLU A 65 5.87 -9.30 6.16
C GLU A 65 5.87 -8.79 4.72
N ALA A 66 6.73 -7.81 4.47
CA ALA A 66 7.01 -7.33 3.13
C ALA A 66 8.48 -6.89 3.02
N CYS A 67 9.15 -7.35 1.97
CA CYS A 67 10.53 -6.97 1.66
C CYS A 67 10.66 -6.48 0.22
N LYS A 68 11.33 -5.35 0.02
CA LYS A 68 11.71 -4.86 -1.32
C LYS A 68 13.10 -4.23 -1.32
N PRO A 69 13.87 -4.35 -2.42
CA PRO A 69 15.10 -3.59 -2.59
C PRO A 69 14.84 -2.08 -2.47
N TRP A 70 15.75 -1.36 -1.82
CA TRP A 70 15.63 0.08 -1.68
C TRP A 70 15.98 0.77 -3.01
N PRO A 71 15.08 1.58 -3.60
CA PRO A 71 15.30 2.13 -4.94
C PRO A 71 16.56 2.98 -5.10
N ASP A 72 16.98 3.71 -4.07
CA ASP A 72 18.15 4.59 -4.15
C ASP A 72 19.46 3.84 -3.85
N ASN A 73 19.39 2.64 -3.26
CA ASN A 73 20.52 1.73 -3.10
C ASN A 73 20.03 0.28 -3.08
N PRO A 74 19.97 -0.40 -4.23
CA PRO A 74 19.44 -1.77 -4.34
C PRO A 74 20.24 -2.84 -3.57
N ARG A 75 21.39 -2.50 -2.98
CA ARG A 75 22.09 -3.39 -2.04
C ARG A 75 21.42 -3.46 -0.68
N MET A 76 20.63 -2.43 -0.35
CA MET A 76 19.82 -2.38 0.86
C MET A 76 18.42 -2.95 0.56
N THR A 77 17.84 -3.62 1.54
CA THR A 77 16.46 -4.09 1.52
C THR A 77 15.67 -3.32 2.57
N VAL A 78 14.50 -2.80 2.18
CA VAL A 78 13.50 -2.36 3.15
C VAL A 78 12.69 -3.58 3.54
N ALA A 79 12.64 -3.87 4.84
CA ALA A 79 11.86 -4.95 5.43
C ALA A 79 10.84 -4.34 6.41
N ALA A 80 9.58 -4.74 6.28
CA ALA A 80 8.54 -4.52 7.29
C ALA A 80 8.06 -5.88 7.76
N ILE A 81 8.14 -6.16 9.06
CA ILE A 81 7.77 -7.45 9.64
C ILE A 81 6.93 -7.20 10.89
N ALA A 82 5.72 -7.75 10.89
CA ALA A 82 4.88 -7.85 12.07
C ALA A 82 4.97 -9.27 12.63
N PHE A 83 5.11 -9.40 13.95
CA PHE A 83 5.22 -10.70 14.61
C PHE A 83 4.53 -10.70 15.98
N ASP A 84 4.13 -11.90 16.40
CA ASP A 84 3.58 -12.16 17.72
C ASP A 84 4.71 -12.31 18.75
N SER A 85 4.59 -11.59 19.86
CA SER A 85 5.51 -11.63 21.00
C SER A 85 4.92 -12.33 22.23
N GLY A 86 3.76 -12.97 22.10
CA GLY A 86 3.04 -13.66 23.17
C GLY A 86 2.08 -12.77 23.96
N VAL A 87 1.80 -11.55 23.49
CA VAL A 87 0.85 -10.62 24.11
C VAL A 87 -0.44 -10.63 23.30
N GLN A 88 -1.54 -10.99 23.96
CA GLN A 88 -2.85 -11.08 23.30
C GLN A 88 -3.29 -9.70 22.81
N TYR A 89 -3.89 -9.66 21.61
CA TYR A 89 -4.37 -8.44 20.94
C TYR A 89 -3.28 -7.38 20.72
N GLU A 90 -2.04 -7.84 20.57
CA GLU A 90 -0.91 -6.99 20.26
C GLU A 90 -0.03 -7.68 19.22
N LYS A 91 0.56 -6.88 18.32
CA LYS A 91 1.65 -7.31 17.43
C LYS A 91 2.79 -6.31 17.49
N GLN A 92 4.00 -6.85 17.37
CA GLN A 92 5.21 -6.06 17.26
C GLN A 92 5.51 -5.83 15.79
N LEU A 93 5.70 -4.57 15.39
CA LEU A 93 6.07 -4.17 14.03
C LEU A 93 7.50 -3.64 14.02
N VAL A 94 8.33 -4.16 13.12
CA VAL A 94 9.67 -3.63 12.83
C VAL A 94 9.74 -3.26 11.37
N VAL A 95 10.17 -2.04 11.09
CA VAL A 95 10.55 -1.59 9.74
C VAL A 95 12.02 -1.26 9.74
N ALA A 96 12.78 -1.79 8.79
CA ALA A 96 14.23 -1.67 8.80
C ALA A 96 14.82 -1.55 7.40
N LEU A 97 15.91 -0.80 7.31
CA LEU A 97 16.80 -0.79 6.16
C LEU A 97 17.98 -1.73 6.44
N VAL A 98 18.05 -2.83 5.71
CA VAL A 98 18.92 -3.97 5.99
C VAL A 98 19.93 -4.16 4.88
N ASP A 99 21.19 -4.33 5.23
CA ASP A 99 22.21 -4.89 4.33
C ASP A 99 22.42 -6.36 4.73
N ALA A 100 21.70 -7.25 4.05
CA ALA A 100 21.76 -8.67 4.35
C ALA A 100 23.12 -9.28 3.99
N ARG A 101 23.87 -8.67 3.05
CA ARG A 101 25.20 -9.16 2.65
C ARG A 101 26.25 -8.89 3.73
N SER A 102 26.21 -7.70 4.33
CA SER A 102 27.10 -7.38 5.46
C SER A 102 26.56 -7.80 6.82
N GLY A 103 25.31 -8.27 6.87
CA GLY A 103 24.66 -8.73 8.09
C GLY A 103 24.26 -7.60 9.05
N ARG A 104 24.02 -6.40 8.52
CA ARG A 104 23.83 -5.16 9.30
C ARG A 104 22.45 -4.56 9.10
N VAL A 105 21.93 -3.97 10.17
CA VAL A 105 20.78 -3.05 10.11
C VAL A 105 21.32 -1.62 10.10
N ALA A 106 21.03 -0.88 9.02
CA ALA A 106 21.48 0.51 8.90
C ALA A 106 20.62 1.44 9.76
N SER A 107 19.30 1.27 9.69
CA SER A 107 18.33 2.07 10.43
C SER A 107 17.04 1.27 10.64
N HIS A 108 16.34 1.52 11.74
CA HIS A 108 15.07 0.83 12.00
C HIS A 108 14.05 1.69 12.77
N HIS A 109 12.79 1.31 12.63
CA HIS A 109 11.64 1.78 13.38
C HIS A 109 10.99 0.59 14.06
N ARG A 110 10.46 0.78 15.27
CA ARG A 110 9.66 -0.20 15.96
C ARG A 110 8.35 0.43 16.38
N ASN A 111 7.29 -0.36 16.31
CA ASN A 111 6.00 0.01 16.85
C ASN A 111 5.35 -1.21 17.51
N THR A 112 4.49 -0.93 18.49
CA THR A 112 3.56 -1.90 19.05
C THR A 112 2.19 -1.54 18.51
N VAL A 113 1.50 -2.49 17.90
CA VAL A 113 0.16 -2.29 17.33
C VAL A 113 -0.84 -3.09 18.14
N ALA A 114 -1.78 -2.39 18.77
CA ALA A 114 -2.92 -3.03 19.40
C ALA A 114 -3.91 -3.50 18.32
N GLU A 115 -4.44 -4.70 18.50
CA GLU A 115 -5.46 -5.27 17.64
C GLU A 115 -6.84 -5.16 18.29
N ASP A 116 -7.85 -4.89 17.47
CA ASP A 116 -9.23 -4.71 17.88
C ASP A 116 -10.18 -5.04 16.71
N ALA A 117 -11.44 -4.63 16.82
CA ALA A 117 -12.46 -4.91 15.80
C ALA A 117 -12.17 -4.27 14.43
N ILE A 118 -11.27 -3.29 14.34
CA ILE A 118 -10.92 -2.60 13.08
C ILE A 118 -9.43 -2.72 12.73
N THR A 119 -8.59 -3.20 13.64
CA THR A 119 -7.15 -3.38 13.46
C THR A 119 -6.75 -4.83 13.71
N GLU A 120 -6.28 -5.53 12.68
CA GLU A 120 -5.77 -6.90 12.80
C GLU A 120 -4.70 -7.14 11.73
N PHE A 121 -3.62 -7.83 12.08
CA PHE A 121 -2.66 -8.33 11.11
C PHE A 121 -3.10 -9.67 10.52
N GLY A 122 -3.09 -9.75 9.19
CA GLY A 122 -3.08 -10.99 8.44
C GLY A 122 -1.88 -11.07 7.49
N PRO A 123 -1.71 -12.19 6.77
CA PRO A 123 -0.53 -12.43 5.93
C PRO A 123 -0.23 -11.35 4.89
N ALA A 124 -1.27 -10.66 4.40
CA ALA A 124 -1.17 -9.61 3.38
C ALA A 124 -1.27 -8.18 3.95
N SER A 125 -1.15 -8.01 5.27
CA SER A 125 -1.34 -6.71 5.92
C SER A 125 -0.21 -5.72 5.69
N LEU A 126 0.97 -6.16 5.27
CA LEU A 126 2.11 -5.27 5.02
C LEU A 126 2.48 -5.25 3.54
N SER A 127 2.82 -4.06 3.04
CA SER A 127 3.48 -3.90 1.74
C SER A 127 4.48 -2.75 1.77
N ILE A 128 5.52 -2.83 0.94
CA ILE A 128 6.52 -1.74 0.82
C ILE A 128 6.12 -0.82 -0.32
N ASP A 129 5.91 0.45 0.00
CA ASP A 129 5.57 1.48 -0.96
C ASP A 129 6.84 2.13 -1.52
N THR A 130 7.11 1.82 -2.78
CA THR A 130 8.29 2.30 -3.52
C THR A 130 7.97 3.49 -4.41
N ALA A 131 6.90 4.24 -4.16
CA ALA A 131 6.67 5.51 -4.86
C ALA A 131 7.81 6.51 -4.57
N ARG A 132 7.94 7.52 -5.44
CA ARG A 132 9.06 8.46 -5.44
C ARG A 132 8.82 9.62 -4.47
N TYR A 133 8.75 9.31 -3.17
CA TYR A 133 8.63 10.29 -2.08
C TYR A 133 9.95 11.05 -1.83
N ARG A 134 10.41 11.83 -2.81
CA ARG A 134 11.59 12.68 -2.66
C ARG A 134 11.22 13.90 -1.82
N LEU A 135 11.57 13.85 -0.54
CA LEU A 135 11.32 14.95 0.40
C LEU A 135 12.33 16.07 0.19
N SER A 136 13.53 15.79 -0.31
CA SER A 136 14.50 16.80 -0.73
C SER A 136 15.31 16.28 -1.94
N PRO A 137 16.19 17.09 -2.55
CA PRO A 137 17.05 16.63 -3.65
C PRO A 137 17.91 15.41 -3.30
N THR A 138 18.22 15.21 -2.02
CA THR A 138 19.13 14.14 -1.53
C THR A 138 18.43 13.12 -0.65
N LEU A 139 17.16 13.30 -0.31
CA LEU A 139 16.44 12.44 0.63
C LEU A 139 15.13 11.92 0.03
N ARG A 140 15.02 10.60 -0.02
CA ARG A 140 13.79 9.88 -0.32
C ARG A 140 13.27 9.18 0.93
N ALA A 141 11.99 9.35 1.23
CA ALA A 141 11.34 8.64 2.32
C ALA A 141 11.04 7.19 1.94
N ILE A 142 11.19 6.28 2.90
CA ILE A 142 10.74 4.89 2.82
C ILE A 142 9.24 4.87 3.16
N GLY A 143 8.43 4.30 2.28
CA GLY A 143 7.01 4.05 2.56
C GLY A 143 6.75 2.59 2.92
N TYR A 144 5.92 2.34 3.93
CA TYR A 144 5.23 1.06 4.10
C TYR A 144 3.74 1.29 4.27
N ARG A 145 2.95 0.31 3.85
CA ARG A 145 1.49 0.30 4.02
C ARG A 145 1.09 -0.76 5.04
N PHE A 146 0.13 -0.43 5.89
CA PHE A 146 -0.61 -1.38 6.70
C PHE A 146 -2.07 -1.47 6.22
N ARG A 147 -2.51 -2.69 5.91
CA ARG A 147 -3.92 -3.01 5.61
C ARG A 147 -4.45 -3.91 6.70
N SER A 148 -5.52 -3.49 7.36
CA SER A 148 -6.16 -4.31 8.38
C SER A 148 -6.82 -5.53 7.76
N ALA A 149 -6.65 -6.69 8.39
CA ALA A 149 -7.38 -7.92 8.08
C ALA A 149 -8.69 -8.05 8.90
N ALA A 150 -8.95 -7.11 9.81
CA ALA A 150 -10.08 -7.17 10.71
C ALA A 150 -11.40 -7.18 9.94
N GLN A 151 -12.38 -7.93 10.45
CA GLN A 151 -13.72 -8.01 9.86
C GLN A 151 -14.53 -6.72 10.01
N GLY A 152 -14.06 -5.79 10.85
CA GLY A 152 -14.76 -4.56 11.17
C GLY A 152 -15.68 -4.71 12.38
N ALA A 153 -16.04 -3.57 12.98
CA ALA A 153 -17.01 -3.53 14.06
C ALA A 153 -18.43 -3.79 13.53
N SER A 154 -19.24 -4.53 14.30
CA SER A 154 -20.62 -4.88 13.91
C SER A 154 -21.54 -3.65 13.70
N CYS A 155 -21.30 -2.57 14.45
CA CYS A 155 -22.01 -1.28 14.38
C CYS A 155 -21.02 -0.10 14.44
N GLY A 156 -19.93 -0.15 13.68
CA GLY A 156 -18.94 0.93 13.64
C GLY A 156 -19.53 2.22 13.05
N GLU A 157 -19.09 3.39 13.53
CA GLU A 157 -19.47 4.68 12.94
C GLU A 157 -18.45 5.20 11.92
N ALA A 158 -17.27 4.58 11.90
CA ALA A 158 -16.17 4.89 11.01
C ALA A 158 -15.33 3.63 10.74
N ASN A 159 -14.58 3.66 9.65
CA ASN A 159 -13.60 2.64 9.30
C ASN A 159 -12.40 3.29 8.59
N TRP A 160 -11.25 2.63 8.63
CA TRP A 160 -10.05 3.10 7.95
C TRP A 160 -9.27 1.92 7.39
N ASN A 161 -8.49 2.15 6.34
CA ASN A 161 -7.61 1.12 5.80
C ASN A 161 -6.44 1.72 5.01
N ASP A 162 -5.51 0.85 4.62
CA ASP A 162 -4.35 1.17 3.78
C ASP A 162 -3.49 2.31 4.34
N GLU A 163 -3.21 2.28 5.65
CA GLU A 163 -2.37 3.29 6.31
C GLU A 163 -0.98 3.34 5.68
N LEU A 164 -0.62 4.52 5.18
CA LEU A 164 0.72 4.82 4.70
C LEU A 164 1.51 5.50 5.81
N THR A 165 2.68 4.93 6.12
CA THR A 165 3.69 5.61 6.92
C THR A 165 4.94 5.89 6.08
N LEU A 166 5.36 7.16 6.06
CA LEU A 166 6.62 7.61 5.49
C LEU A 166 7.67 7.77 6.58
N LEU A 167 8.82 7.15 6.37
CA LEU A 167 9.96 7.12 7.27
C LEU A 167 11.18 7.78 6.61
N VAL A 168 11.95 8.54 7.39
CA VAL A 168 13.25 9.08 6.96
C VAL A 168 14.39 8.42 7.73
N PRO A 169 15.48 8.00 7.06
CA PRO A 169 16.68 7.54 7.76
C PRO A 169 17.39 8.69 8.48
N GLU A 170 17.61 8.52 9.78
CA GLU A 170 18.37 9.44 10.64
C GLU A 170 19.31 8.64 11.53
N GLY A 171 20.55 8.47 11.08
CA GLY A 171 21.51 7.61 11.74
C GLY A 171 20.98 6.17 11.84
N GLY A 172 20.90 5.64 13.06
CA GLY A 172 20.40 4.28 13.36
C GLY A 172 18.88 4.14 13.40
N THR A 173 18.13 5.21 13.15
CA THR A 173 16.66 5.26 13.32
C THR A 173 15.98 5.55 11.99
N LEU A 174 14.86 4.88 11.74
CA LEU A 174 13.88 5.28 10.74
C LEU A 174 12.79 6.09 11.46
N ARG A 175 12.77 7.39 11.24
CA ARG A 175 11.83 8.29 11.93
C ARG A 175 10.58 8.49 11.09
N PRO A 176 9.37 8.22 11.63
CA PRO A 176 8.12 8.59 10.96
C PRO A 176 8.01 10.10 10.77
N VAL A 177 7.64 10.51 9.56
CA VAL A 177 7.36 11.91 9.20
C VAL A 177 5.93 12.11 8.72
N LEU A 178 5.26 11.06 8.29
CA LEU A 178 3.85 11.06 7.92
C LEU A 178 3.28 9.68 8.27
N THR A 179 2.12 9.64 8.90
CA THR A 179 1.31 8.44 9.09
C THR A 179 -0.14 8.84 8.86
N LEU A 180 -0.81 8.21 7.90
CA LEU A 180 -2.24 8.42 7.67
C LEU A 180 -2.91 7.23 6.98
N PRO A 181 -4.19 6.97 7.25
CA PRO A 181 -5.00 6.06 6.46
C PRO A 181 -5.20 6.61 5.05
N MET A 182 -5.06 5.75 4.04
CA MET A 182 -5.25 6.12 2.64
C MET A 182 -6.66 5.78 2.14
N TYR A 183 -7.45 5.12 2.99
CA TYR A 183 -8.88 5.01 2.88
C TYR A 183 -9.52 5.32 4.24
N GLN A 184 -10.56 6.15 4.24
CA GLN A 184 -11.36 6.51 5.40
C GLN A 184 -12.84 6.43 5.06
N GLN A 185 -13.63 6.02 6.03
CA GLN A 185 -15.07 5.93 5.91
C GLN A 185 -15.72 6.45 7.19
N ARG A 186 -16.82 7.20 7.04
CA ARG A 186 -17.66 7.63 8.17
C ARG A 186 -19.13 7.50 7.85
N SER A 187 -19.92 7.22 8.87
CA SER A 187 -21.37 7.28 8.78
C SER A 187 -21.86 8.73 8.82
N LEU A 188 -22.88 9.03 8.03
CA LEU A 188 -23.58 10.32 8.04
C LEU A 188 -24.97 10.21 8.67
N LYS A 189 -25.65 9.08 8.45
CA LYS A 189 -27.01 8.84 8.91
C LYS A 189 -27.34 7.34 8.92
N GLY A 190 -28.31 6.97 9.75
CA GLY A 190 -28.98 5.67 9.70
C GLY A 190 -28.49 4.74 10.81
N CYS A 191 -29.08 3.55 10.87
CA CYS A 191 -28.67 2.52 11.81
C CYS A 191 -27.34 1.92 11.32
N LEU A 192 -26.35 1.86 12.21
CA LEU A 192 -24.98 1.47 11.87
C LEU A 192 -24.76 -0.03 11.79
N SER A 193 -25.80 -0.84 12.03
CA SER A 193 -25.66 -2.27 11.81
C SER A 193 -25.42 -2.52 10.31
N VAL A 194 -24.43 -3.35 10.01
CA VAL A 194 -23.98 -3.67 8.63
C VAL A 194 -25.09 -4.13 7.66
N GLN A 195 -26.27 -4.48 8.18
CA GLN A 195 -27.43 -4.95 7.41
C GLN A 195 -28.56 -3.91 7.31
N SER A 196 -28.41 -2.74 7.92
CA SER A 196 -29.45 -1.72 7.93
C SER A 196 -29.55 -1.00 6.57
N GLN A 197 -30.74 -1.06 5.98
CA GLN A 197 -31.08 -0.25 4.81
C GLN A 197 -31.14 1.23 5.16
N GLY A 198 -30.78 2.08 4.20
CA GLY A 198 -30.85 3.54 4.34
C GLY A 198 -29.76 4.17 5.22
N ALA A 199 -28.79 3.39 5.71
CA ALA A 199 -27.56 3.94 6.26
C ALA A 199 -26.78 4.65 5.15
N VAL A 200 -26.29 5.85 5.44
CA VAL A 200 -25.56 6.69 4.49
C VAL A 200 -24.12 6.80 4.97
N TRP A 201 -23.20 6.43 4.09
CA TRP A 201 -21.76 6.42 4.32
C TRP A 201 -21.07 7.42 3.42
N GLN A 202 -19.99 7.99 3.92
CA GLN A 202 -19.07 8.77 3.13
C GLN A 202 -17.70 8.14 3.17
N ASP A 203 -17.15 7.91 1.99
CA ASP A 203 -15.85 7.29 1.77
C ASP A 203 -14.88 8.34 1.23
N ALA A 204 -13.61 8.24 1.61
CA ALA A 204 -12.51 9.03 1.07
C ALA A 204 -11.36 8.09 0.71
N ALA A 205 -11.03 8.02 -0.58
CA ALA A 205 -9.84 7.34 -1.07
C ALA A 205 -8.77 8.38 -1.42
N LEU A 206 -7.57 8.23 -0.84
CA LEU A 206 -6.54 9.25 -0.88
C LEU A 206 -5.41 8.89 -1.85
N THR A 207 -4.82 9.92 -2.44
CA THR A 207 -3.57 9.85 -3.16
C THR A 207 -2.61 10.93 -2.67
N LEU A 208 -1.31 10.67 -2.85
CA LEU A 208 -0.24 11.55 -2.39
C LEU A 208 0.59 12.03 -3.58
N GLY A 209 0.84 13.34 -3.65
CA GLY A 209 1.77 13.97 -4.58
C GLY A 209 2.79 14.85 -3.84
N MET A 210 4.00 14.96 -4.40
CA MET A 210 5.02 15.89 -3.89
C MET A 210 4.83 17.26 -4.53
N GLU A 211 4.81 18.31 -3.72
CA GLU A 211 4.76 19.70 -4.17
C GLU A 211 6.14 20.26 -4.50
N LYS A 212 6.15 21.36 -5.24
CA LYS A 212 7.37 22.15 -5.48
C LYS A 212 7.73 23.04 -4.30
N SER A 213 6.74 23.46 -3.51
CA SER A 213 6.96 24.25 -2.29
C SER A 213 7.71 23.43 -1.24
N ILE A 214 8.44 24.11 -0.37
CA ILE A 214 9.31 23.50 0.62
C ILE A 214 9.03 24.16 1.98
N SER A 215 8.85 23.33 3.00
CA SER A 215 8.74 23.74 4.40
C SER A 215 9.79 23.01 5.22
N ASN A 216 10.57 23.75 6.02
CA ASN A 216 11.61 23.18 6.89
C ASN A 216 12.55 22.20 6.16
N GLY A 217 12.90 22.52 4.91
CA GLY A 217 13.83 21.75 4.08
C GLY A 217 13.22 20.56 3.33
N TYR A 218 11.94 20.23 3.55
CA TYR A 218 11.24 19.17 2.82
C TYR A 218 10.17 19.72 1.87
N HIS A 219 10.01 19.09 0.72
CA HIS A 219 8.91 19.31 -0.20
C HIS A 219 7.58 19.08 0.51
N ASP A 220 6.65 20.02 0.36
CA ASP A 220 5.30 19.84 0.88
C ASP A 220 4.60 18.66 0.17
N ILE A 221 3.58 18.12 0.81
CA ILE A 221 2.83 16.98 0.30
C ILE A 221 1.41 17.42 -0.04
N ARG A 222 0.96 17.17 -1.27
CA ARG A 222 -0.46 17.29 -1.63
C ARG A 222 -1.15 15.95 -1.40
N LEU A 223 -2.17 15.97 -0.55
CA LEU A 223 -3.14 14.88 -0.46
C LEU A 223 -4.36 15.24 -1.30
N SER A 224 -4.81 14.29 -2.11
CA SER A 224 -6.05 14.41 -2.86
C SER A 224 -7.00 13.30 -2.46
N ALA A 225 -8.15 13.66 -1.90
CA ALA A 225 -9.19 12.72 -1.50
C ALA A 225 -10.29 12.69 -2.56
N SER A 226 -10.59 11.50 -3.06
CA SER A 226 -11.79 11.22 -3.84
C SER A 226 -12.90 10.81 -2.88
N VAL A 227 -13.87 11.72 -2.68
CA VAL A 227 -14.94 11.57 -1.71
C VAL A 227 -16.23 11.15 -2.40
N THR A 228 -16.82 10.04 -1.96
CA THR A 228 -18.11 9.53 -2.45
C THR A 228 -19.09 9.33 -1.30
N THR A 229 -20.38 9.38 -1.60
CA THR A 229 -21.44 9.07 -0.63
C THR A 229 -22.27 7.92 -1.16
N THR A 230 -22.53 6.94 -0.30
CA THR A 230 -23.27 5.72 -0.65
C THR A 230 -24.37 5.48 0.38
N ALA A 231 -25.58 5.16 -0.09
CA ALA A 231 -26.67 4.73 0.77
C ALA A 231 -26.90 3.21 0.64
N ASN A 232 -26.98 2.51 1.77
CA ASN A 232 -27.22 1.07 1.80
C ASN A 232 -28.55 0.72 1.14
N GLY A 233 -28.50 -0.09 0.08
CA GLY A 233 -29.67 -0.52 -0.68
C GLY A 233 -30.11 0.43 -1.79
N ASP A 234 -29.37 1.52 -2.05
CA ASP A 234 -29.64 2.41 -3.18
C ASP A 234 -29.18 1.78 -4.51
N PRO A 235 -30.10 1.52 -5.46
CA PRO A 235 -29.74 0.95 -6.76
C PRO A 235 -28.92 1.91 -7.65
N ALA A 236 -28.89 3.21 -7.35
CA ALA A 236 -28.08 4.17 -8.09
C ALA A 236 -26.56 4.02 -7.81
N GLY A 237 -26.21 3.39 -6.68
CA GLY A 237 -24.82 3.22 -6.25
C GLY A 237 -24.22 4.51 -5.65
N PRO A 238 -22.87 4.59 -5.56
CA PRO A 238 -22.20 5.75 -5.00
C PRO A 238 -22.44 7.04 -5.80
N SER A 239 -22.47 8.18 -5.12
CA SER A 239 -22.48 9.50 -5.75
C SER A 239 -21.27 9.69 -6.66
N PRO A 240 -21.32 10.64 -7.63
CA PRO A 240 -20.11 11.14 -8.27
C PRO A 240 -19.07 11.58 -7.23
N ALA A 241 -17.80 11.32 -7.52
CA ALA A 241 -16.71 11.68 -6.64
C ALA A 241 -16.49 13.19 -6.60
N SER A 242 -16.42 13.75 -5.40
CA SER A 242 -15.88 15.10 -5.16
C SER A 242 -14.40 15.00 -4.83
N ILE A 243 -13.55 15.82 -5.47
CA ILE A 243 -12.11 15.81 -5.20
C ILE A 243 -11.76 16.97 -4.26
N GLU A 244 -11.18 16.63 -3.11
CA GLU A 244 -10.65 17.59 -2.14
C GLU A 244 -9.12 17.56 -2.17
N HIS A 245 -8.48 18.74 -2.13
CA HIS A 245 -7.03 18.85 -2.11
C HIS A 245 -6.56 19.60 -0.85
N HIS A 246 -5.61 18.99 -0.13
CA HIS A 246 -4.98 19.63 1.01
C HIS A 246 -3.46 19.52 0.92
N VAL A 247 -2.78 20.61 1.26
CA VAL A 247 -1.33 20.62 1.37
C VAL A 247 -0.95 20.35 2.82
N PHE A 248 -0.04 19.40 3.02
CA PHE A 248 0.60 19.10 4.27
C PHE A 248 2.02 19.66 4.23
N ARG A 249 2.36 20.48 5.22
CA ARG A 249 3.67 21.09 5.39
C ARG A 249 4.46 20.35 6.45
N TYR A 250 5.76 20.18 6.20
CA TYR A 250 6.65 19.62 7.20
C TYR A 250 6.95 20.68 8.28
N ASP A 251 6.66 20.38 9.54
CA ASP A 251 6.84 21.30 10.68
C ASP A 251 8.23 21.24 11.33
N GLY A 252 9.16 20.48 10.73
CA GLY A 252 10.48 20.16 11.29
C GLY A 252 10.53 18.79 11.95
N ARG A 253 9.37 18.18 12.24
CA ARG A 253 9.24 16.82 12.80
C ARG A 253 8.31 15.94 11.97
N MET A 254 7.16 16.43 11.55
CA MET A 254 6.16 15.67 10.81
C MET A 254 5.37 16.56 9.86
N TYR A 255 4.69 15.95 8.91
CA TYR A 255 3.76 16.63 8.02
C TYR A 255 2.46 16.94 8.76
N ARG A 256 2.00 18.19 8.65
CA ARG A 256 0.78 18.73 9.24
C ARG A 256 -0.07 19.43 8.18
N PRO A 257 -1.41 19.36 8.26
CA PRO A 257 -2.26 20.08 7.31
C PRO A 257 -2.00 21.59 7.44
N GLU A 258 -1.94 22.30 6.31
CA GLU A 258 -1.79 23.75 6.27
C GLU A 258 -3.00 24.48 6.86
N THR A 259 -4.20 23.94 6.63
CA THR A 259 -5.49 24.44 7.09
C THR A 259 -6.08 23.51 8.16
N ASP A 260 -7.34 23.75 8.54
CA ASP A 260 -8.10 22.80 9.36
C ASP A 260 -7.98 21.38 8.80
N LYS A 261 -7.80 20.43 9.73
CA LYS A 261 -7.62 19.01 9.43
C LYS A 261 -8.88 18.49 8.74
N PRO A 262 -8.80 17.98 7.50
CA PRO A 262 -9.96 17.39 6.86
C PRO A 262 -10.35 16.11 7.61
N TRP A 263 -11.64 15.77 7.58
CA TRP A 263 -12.18 14.62 8.35
C TRP A 263 -11.51 13.29 8.00
N TRP A 264 -11.01 13.14 6.77
CA TRP A 264 -10.35 11.94 6.27
C TRP A 264 -8.86 11.87 6.62
N ALA A 265 -8.27 12.89 7.24
CA ALA A 265 -6.86 12.85 7.66
C ALA A 265 -6.64 12.11 9.01
N GLY A 266 -7.57 11.21 9.36
CA GLY A 266 -7.56 10.42 10.60
C GLY A 266 -7.96 11.22 11.85
N PHE A 267 -7.95 10.54 13.00
CA PHE A 267 -8.19 11.16 14.32
C PHE A 267 -6.91 11.77 14.88
#